data_AF-A0A7G9BQW9-F1
#
_entry.id   AF-A0A7G9BQW9-F1
#
_cell.length_a   1.000
_cell.length_b   1.000
_cell.length_c   1.000
_cell.angle_alpha   90.00
_cell.angle_beta   90.00
_cell.angle_gamma   90.00
#
_symmetry.space_group_name_H-M   'P 1'
#
loop_
_entity.id
_entity.type
_entity.pdbx_description
1 polymer ?
#
loop_
_entity_poly.entity_id
_entity_poly.type
_entity_poly.pdbx_seq_one_letter_code
_entity_poly.pdbx_strand_id
1 'polypeptide(L)' 'MNDSSIPELCGFAKGLRQDLAEIKNAFDLPWSNGPVEENVNKLKTLKRQMYGRCSLRLLEKRLVLPPS' A
#
# COMPACT_ATOMS: atom_id res chain seq x y z
N MET A 1 8.41 30.46 -2.35
CA MET A 1 7.18 29.70 -2.04
C MET A 1 7.65 28.40 -1.42
N ASN A 2 7.91 28.43 -0.10
CA ASN A 2 8.44 27.37 0.76
C ASN A 2 9.59 26.53 0.18
N ASP A 3 10.73 27.17 -0.06
CA ASP A 3 12.01 26.47 -0.22
C ASP A 3 12.52 26.10 1.16
N SER A 4 11.91 25.06 1.75
CA SER A 4 12.40 24.51 3.01
C SER A 4 13.83 24.05 2.80
N SER A 5 14.70 24.29 3.78
CA SER A 5 16.11 23.86 3.72
C SER A 5 16.28 22.33 3.76
N ILE A 6 15.17 21.59 3.91
CA ILE A 6 15.11 20.14 3.96
C ILE A 6 14.71 19.63 2.55
N PRO A 7 15.63 19.01 1.79
CA PRO A 7 15.38 18.58 0.42
C PRO A 7 14.28 17.51 0.31
N GLU A 8 14.14 16.65 1.33
CA GLU A 8 13.07 15.65 1.41
C GLU A 8 11.69 16.30 1.46
N LEU A 9 11.55 17.40 2.20
CA LEU A 9 10.29 18.12 2.30
C LEU A 9 9.93 18.83 1.00
N CYS A 10 10.92 19.38 0.30
CA CYS A 10 10.73 19.94 -1.03
C CYS A 10 10.33 18.88 -2.06
N GLY A 11 10.95 17.69 -2.02
CA GLY A 11 10.59 16.56 -2.86
C GLY A 11 9.16 16.07 -2.60
N PHE A 12 8.80 15.91 -1.32
CA PHE A 12 7.45 15.54 -0.91
C PHE A 12 6.39 16.56 -1.37
N ALA A 13 6.63 17.85 -1.13
CA ALA A 13 5.72 18.91 -1.57
C ALA A 13 5.57 18.97 -3.10
N LYS A 14 6.64 18.63 -3.85
CA LYS A 14 6.58 18.53 -5.31
C LYS A 14 5.73 17.33 -5.76
N GLY A 15 5.89 16.16 -5.12
CA GLY A 15 5.06 14.98 -5.38
C GLY A 15 3.58 15.26 -5.10
N LEU A 16 3.25 15.83 -3.95
CA LEU A 16 1.87 16.20 -3.62
C LEU A 16 1.22 17.15 -4.63
N ARG A 17 2.00 18.08 -5.20
CA ARG A 17 1.50 18.98 -6.25
C ARG A 17 1.27 18.26 -7.56
N GLN A 18 2.12 17.28 -7.91
CA GLN A 18 1.93 16.45 -9.11
C GLN A 18 0.68 15.59 -8.98
N ASP A 19 0.44 15.02 -7.80
CA ASP A 19 -0.64 14.06 -7.56
C ASP A 19 -1.96 14.73 -7.10
N LEU A 20 -2.03 16.06 -7.11
CA LEU A 20 -3.16 16.83 -6.57
C LEU A 20 -4.50 16.44 -7.24
N ALA A 21 -4.50 16.16 -8.54
CA ALA A 21 -5.68 15.70 -9.26
C ALA A 21 -6.15 14.31 -8.78
N GLU A 22 -5.22 13.39 -8.55
CA GLU A 22 -5.53 12.05 -8.04
C GLU A 22 -6.05 12.11 -6.60
N ILE A 23 -5.46 12.96 -5.77
CA ILE A 23 -5.91 13.18 -4.38
C ILE A 23 -7.35 13.71 -4.36
N LYS A 24 -7.69 14.68 -5.22
CA LYS A 24 -9.07 15.17 -5.35
C LYS A 24 -10.02 14.05 -5.78
N ASN A 25 -9.66 13.30 -6.81
CA ASN A 25 -10.46 12.17 -7.28
C ASN A 25 -10.63 11.10 -6.20
N ALA A 26 -9.65 10.87 -5.32
CA ALA A 26 -9.75 9.93 -4.21
C ALA A 26 -10.78 10.35 -3.14
N PHE A 27 -11.08 11.65 -3.02
CA PHE A 27 -12.16 12.16 -2.16
C PHE A 27 -13.52 12.22 -2.87
N ASP A 28 -13.51 12.54 -4.17
CA ASP A 28 -14.75 12.71 -4.96
C ASP A 28 -15.33 11.38 -5.43
N LEU A 29 -14.49 10.36 -5.62
CA LEU A 29 -14.91 9.04 -6.08
C LEU A 29 -15.10 8.07 -4.90
N PRO A 30 -16.10 7.18 -4.94
CA PRO A 30 -16.30 6.15 -3.91
C PRO A 30 -15.29 4.99 -4.01
N TRP A 31 -14.42 5.00 -5.01
CA TRP A 31 -13.48 3.91 -5.29
C TRP A 31 -12.19 4.13 -4.51
N SER A 32 -11.78 3.10 -3.76
CA SER A 32 -10.48 3.09 -3.08
C SER A 32 -9.70 1.83 -3.43
N ASN A 33 -8.36 1.95 -3.46
CA ASN A 33 -7.48 0.80 -3.56
C ASN A 33 -7.35 0.03 -2.23
N GLY A 34 -8.07 0.43 -1.18
CA GLY A 34 -8.00 -0.15 0.16
C GLY A 34 -8.11 -1.67 0.20
N PRO A 35 -9.11 -2.30 -0.45
CA PRO A 35 -9.22 -3.77 -0.46
C PRO A 35 -8.03 -4.47 -1.11
N VAL A 36 -7.44 -3.87 -2.16
CA VAL A 36 -6.27 -4.41 -2.86
C VAL A 36 -5.03 -4.28 -1.98
N GLU A 37 -4.82 -3.10 -1.40
CA GLU A 37 -3.72 -2.84 -0.48
C GLU A 37 -3.78 -3.72 0.76
N GLU A 38 -4.97 -3.94 1.32
CA GLU A 38 -5.19 -4.83 2.45
C GLU A 38 -4.79 -6.26 2.12
N ASN A 39 -5.21 -6.78 0.97
CA ASN A 39 -4.84 -8.13 0.52
C ASN A 39 -3.33 -8.27 0.32
N VAL A 40 -2.70 -7.26 -0.29
CA VAL A 40 -1.22 -7.22 -0.43
C VAL A 40 -0.55 -7.17 0.94
N ASN A 41 -1.09 -6.41 1.89
CA ASN A 41 -0.54 -6.31 3.24
C ASN A 41 -0.66 -7.62 4.03
N LYS A 42 -1.80 -8.31 3.94
CA LYS A 42 -2.01 -9.67 4.51
C LYS A 42 -0.99 -10.66 3.95
N LEU A 43 -0.80 -10.66 2.64
CA LEU A 43 0.19 -11.51 1.96
C LEU A 43 1.63 -11.19 2.43
N LYS A 44 2.01 -9.91 2.46
CA LYS A 44 3.34 -9.47 2.94
C LYS A 44 3.58 -9.89 4.39
N THR A 45 2.57 -9.76 5.25
CA THR A 45 2.64 -10.17 6.65
C THR A 45 2.89 -11.66 6.80
N LEU A 46 2.13 -12.51 6.09
CA LEU A 46 2.33 -13.97 6.11
C LEU A 46 3.72 -14.37 5.61
N LYS A 47 4.20 -13.76 4.52
CA LYS A 47 5.55 -14.02 3.99
C LYS A 47 6.64 -13.64 4.99
N ARG A 48 6.48 -12.52 5.72
CA ARG A 48 7.42 -12.08 6.77
C ARG A 48 7.42 -13.01 7.98
N GLN A 49 6.25 -13.41 8.48
CA GLN A 49 6.13 -14.37 9.59
C GLN A 49 6.84 -15.70 9.31
N MET A 50 6.92 -16.07 8.04
CA MET A 50 7.52 -17.32 7.58
C MET A 50 8.93 -17.14 7.03
N TYR A 51 9.53 -15.95 7.17
CA TYR A 51 10.88 -15.62 6.68
C TYR A 51 11.10 -16.00 5.21
N GLY A 52 10.08 -15.80 4.37
CA GLY A 52 10.11 -16.16 2.95
C GLY A 52 9.98 -17.65 2.64
N ARG A 53 9.82 -18.53 3.65
CA ARG A 53 9.73 -19.99 3.48
C ARG A 53 8.29 -20.47 3.24
N CYS A 54 7.62 -19.88 2.27
CA CYS A 54 6.24 -20.25 1.91
C CYS A 54 6.17 -20.61 0.42
N SER A 55 5.77 -21.84 0.10
CA SER A 55 5.34 -22.18 -1.26
C SER A 55 3.97 -21.55 -1.54
N LEU A 56 3.61 -21.37 -2.82
CA LEU A 56 2.30 -20.82 -3.21
C LEU A 56 1.14 -21.59 -2.58
N ARG A 57 1.20 -22.92 -2.61
CA ARG A 57 0.20 -23.81 -1.98
C ARG A 57 0.03 -23.56 -0.47
N LEU A 58 1.10 -23.17 0.23
CA LEU A 58 1.04 -22.88 1.66
C LEU A 58 0.48 -21.47 1.95
N LEU A 59 0.74 -20.51 1.06
CA LEU A 59 0.12 -19.18 1.13
C LEU A 59 -1.38 -19.26 0.85
N GLU A 60 -1.80 -20.01 -0.17
CA GLU A 60 -3.22 -20.24 -0.48
C GLU A 60 -3.98 -20.82 0.71
N LYS A 61 -3.42 -21.85 1.35
CA LYS A 61 -4.00 -22.47 2.54
C LYS A 61 -4.18 -21.50 3.72
N ARG A 62 -3.34 -20.48 3.84
CA ARG A 62 -3.37 -19.53 4.97
C ARG A 62 -4.12 -18.23 4.67
N LEU A 63 -4.23 -17.85 3.40
CA LEU A 63 -4.82 -16.59 2.99
C LEU A 63 -6.26 -16.75 2.46
N VAL A 64 -6.55 -17.87 1.80
CA VAL A 64 -7.83 -18.10 1.11
C VAL A 64 -8.73 -19.05 1.87
N LEU A 65 -8.17 -20.10 2.49
CA LEU A 65 -8.96 -21.09 3.22
C LEU A 65 -9.24 -20.64 4.66
N PRO A 66 -10.46 -20.86 5.18
CA PRO A 66 -10.75 -20.63 6.58
C PRO A 66 -9.90 -21.57 7.48
N PRO A 67 -9.55 -21.13 8.71
CA PRO A 67 -8.87 -22.01 9.65
C PRO A 67 -9.79 -23.18 10.00
N SER A 68 -9.29 -24.39 9.78
CA SER A 68 -9.93 -25.65 10.19
C SER A 68 -9.85 -25.87 11.69
#